data_AF-A0A1H1BV19-F1
#
_entry.id   AF-A0A1H1BV19-F1
#
_cell.length_a   1.000
_cell.length_b   1.000
_cell.length_c   1.000
_cell.angle_alpha   90.00
_cell.angle_beta   90.00
_cell.angle_gamma   90.00
#
_symmetry.space_group_name_H-M   'P 1'
#
loop_
_entity.id
_entity.type
_entity.pdbx_description
1 polymer ?
#
loop_
_entity_poly.entity_id
_entity_poly.type
_entity_poly.pdbx_seq_one_letter_code
_entity_poly.pdbx_strand_id
1 'polypeptide(L)'
;MSPSFDPWAKPKFPEPLAQGQAAHPRPQEALLSVTRAPAEGTCPECGQSELASYRTLSEGGWWHVTKCQECLASVSREPAGLFGSYKPLGLTAPIRFGKESS
;
A
#
# COMPACT_ATOMS: atom_id res chain seq x y z
N MET A 1 -54.15 -12.51 -23.92
CA MET A 1 -52.86 -13.18 -24.17
C MET A 1 -51.85 -12.60 -23.19
N SER A 2 -51.28 -13.41 -22.29
CA SER A 2 -50.28 -12.96 -21.33
C SER A 2 -48.89 -13.02 -21.94
N PRO A 3 -48.02 -12.02 -21.72
CA PRO A 3 -46.64 -12.08 -22.21
C PRO A 3 -45.86 -13.14 -21.42
N SER A 4 -45.16 -14.01 -22.16
CA SER A 4 -44.23 -15.00 -21.62
C SER A 4 -43.01 -14.27 -21.06
N PHE A 5 -42.70 -14.50 -19.78
CA PHE A 5 -41.46 -14.03 -19.18
C PHE A 5 -40.36 -15.06 -19.47
N ASP A 6 -39.36 -14.69 -20.27
CA ASP A 6 -38.21 -15.55 -20.58
C ASP A 6 -37.08 -15.31 -19.55
N PRO A 7 -36.83 -16.26 -18.62
CA PRO A 7 -35.86 -16.06 -17.54
C PRO A 7 -34.40 -16.07 -18.01
N TRP A 8 -34.15 -16.37 -19.29
CA TRP A 8 -32.83 -16.42 -19.91
C TRP A 8 -32.57 -15.26 -20.88
N ALA A 9 -33.48 -14.29 -20.95
CA ALA A 9 -33.26 -13.09 -21.74
C ALA A 9 -32.05 -12.32 -21.18
N LYS A 10 -31.01 -12.14 -21.99
CA LYS A 10 -29.82 -11.36 -21.61
C LYS A 10 -30.23 -9.91 -21.33
N PRO A 11 -29.91 -9.35 -20.15
CA PRO A 11 -30.18 -7.94 -19.89
C PRO A 11 -29.42 -7.09 -20.90
N LYS A 12 -30.12 -6.15 -21.54
CA LYS A 12 -29.47 -5.07 -22.29
C LYS A 12 -28.87 -4.13 -21.27
N PHE A 13 -27.57 -4.28 -20.99
CA PHE A 13 -26.84 -3.31 -20.21
C PHE A 13 -26.81 -1.98 -20.99
N PRO A 14 -27.15 -0.85 -20.36
CA PRO A 14 -26.99 0.45 -21.00
C PRO A 14 -25.51 0.69 -21.32
N GLU A 15 -25.27 1.51 -22.34
CA GLU A 15 -23.94 2.00 -22.74
C GLU A 15 -23.11 2.42 -21.52
N PRO A 16 -21.80 2.10 -21.46
CA PRO A 16 -21.00 2.44 -20.30
C PRO A 16 -21.03 3.95 -20.07
N LEU A 17 -21.42 4.35 -18.86
CA LEU A 17 -21.35 5.74 -18.42
C LEU A 17 -19.95 6.27 -18.75
N ALA A 18 -19.91 7.39 -19.47
CA ALA A 18 -18.70 8.10 -19.82
C ALA A 18 -17.75 8.16 -18.60
N GLN A 19 -16.51 7.75 -18.84
CA GLN A 19 -15.47 7.53 -17.85
C GLN A 19 -15.29 8.77 -16.98
N GLY A 20 -15.93 8.80 -15.82
CA GLY A 20 -15.63 9.78 -14.78
C GLY A 20 -14.14 9.66 -14.46
N GLN A 21 -13.41 10.76 -14.55
CA GLN A 21 -11.99 10.82 -14.22
C GLN A 21 -11.82 10.29 -12.80
N ALA A 22 -11.36 9.05 -12.66
CA ALA A 22 -11.14 8.46 -11.35
C ALA A 22 -10.08 9.32 -10.64
N ALA A 23 -10.35 9.71 -9.39
CA ALA A 23 -9.40 10.45 -8.54
C ALA A 23 -8.03 9.75 -8.41
N HIS A 24 -7.98 8.46 -8.76
CA HIS A 24 -6.78 7.64 -8.87
C HIS A 24 -6.82 6.91 -10.23
N PRO A 25 -6.02 7.35 -11.23
CA PRO A 25 -5.97 6.65 -12.51
C PRO A 25 -5.46 5.22 -12.30
N ARG A 26 -5.88 4.30 -13.16
CA ARG A 26 -5.37 2.93 -13.16
C ARG A 26 -3.84 2.95 -13.33
N PRO A 27 -3.06 2.26 -12.48
CA PRO A 27 -1.61 2.13 -12.69
C PRO A 27 -1.29 1.44 -14.03
N GLN A 28 -0.29 1.97 -14.75
CA GLN A 28 0.20 1.41 -16.01
C GLN A 28 1.33 0.40 -15.81
N GLU A 29 2.06 0.47 -14.70
CA GLU A 29 3.09 -0.51 -14.36
C GLU A 29 2.50 -1.93 -14.32
N ALA A 30 3.19 -2.86 -14.98
CA ALA A 30 2.79 -4.27 -14.95
C ALA A 30 2.99 -4.90 -13.57
N LEU A 31 3.94 -4.38 -12.78
CA LEU A 31 4.34 -4.94 -11.49
C LEU A 31 4.31 -3.88 -10.39
N LEU A 32 3.91 -4.29 -9.19
CA LEU A 32 4.03 -3.49 -7.98
C LEU A 32 5.49 -3.51 -7.50
N SER A 33 6.08 -2.34 -7.31
CA SER A 33 7.43 -2.18 -6.74
C SER A 33 7.42 -1.26 -5.51
N VAL A 34 8.39 -1.46 -4.62
CA VAL A 34 8.63 -0.57 -3.47
C VAL A 34 10.09 -0.12 -3.53
N THR A 35 10.31 1.19 -3.46
CA THR A 35 11.65 1.76 -3.34
C THR A 35 12.24 1.40 -1.98
N ARG A 36 13.48 0.90 -1.99
CA ARG A 36 14.28 0.60 -0.80
C ARG A 36 15.42 1.60 -0.74
N ALA A 37 15.46 2.42 0.30
CA ALA A 37 16.54 3.37 0.50
C ALA A 37 17.72 2.64 1.16
N PRO A 38 18.97 2.77 0.67
CA PRO A 38 20.13 2.25 1.38
C PRO A 38 20.20 2.80 2.80
N ALA A 39 20.65 1.98 3.73
CA ALA A 39 20.83 2.37 5.13
C ALA A 39 22.24 2.01 5.60
N GLU A 40 22.80 2.86 6.45
CA GLU A 40 24.12 2.64 7.04
C GLU A 40 24.07 1.59 8.16
N GLY A 41 25.19 0.90 8.39
CA GLY A 41 25.40 -0.02 9.50
C GLY A 41 25.72 -1.45 9.07
N THR A 42 25.71 -2.35 10.04
CA THR A 42 26.02 -3.77 9.85
C THR A 42 24.94 -4.63 10.48
N CYS A 43 24.50 -5.67 9.78
CA CYS A 43 23.55 -6.63 10.32
C CYS A 43 24.16 -7.39 11.51
N PRO A 44 23.52 -7.39 12.69
CA PRO A 44 24.04 -8.10 13.86
C PRO A 44 23.95 -9.63 13.72
N GLU A 45 23.09 -10.13 12.82
CA GLU A 45 22.87 -11.57 12.62
C GLU A 45 23.90 -12.20 11.68
N CYS A 46 24.20 -11.54 10.55
CA CYS A 46 25.08 -12.11 9.53
C CYS A 46 26.36 -11.29 9.24
N GLY A 47 26.52 -10.12 9.85
CA GLY A 47 27.70 -9.28 9.68
C GLY A 47 27.78 -8.50 8.35
N GLN A 48 26.78 -8.60 7.47
CA GLN A 48 26.75 -7.87 6.20
C GLN A 48 26.32 -6.41 6.37
N SER A 49 26.87 -5.51 5.55
CA SER A 49 26.56 -4.07 5.57
C SER A 49 25.47 -3.64 4.58
N GLU A 50 24.99 -4.56 3.74
CA GLU A 50 23.93 -4.24 2.79
C GLU A 50 22.57 -4.18 3.50
N LEU A 51 22.24 -2.98 4.01
CA LEU A 51 20.99 -2.69 4.67
C LEU A 51 20.13 -1.77 3.80
N ALA A 52 18.81 -1.94 3.89
CA ALA A 52 17.87 -1.03 3.26
C ALA A 52 16.66 -0.75 4.13
N SER A 53 16.19 0.49 4.08
CA SER A 53 15.02 0.99 4.78
C SER A 53 13.81 1.13 3.86
N TYR A 54 12.67 0.63 4.31
CA TYR A 54 11.39 0.71 3.59
C TYR A 54 10.22 0.43 4.54
N ARG A 55 8.98 0.59 4.02
CA ARG A 55 7.77 0.27 4.78
C ARG A 55 7.33 -1.17 4.57
N THR A 56 6.89 -1.83 5.63
CA THR A 56 6.27 -3.16 5.57
C THR A 56 4.97 -3.19 6.36
N LEU A 57 4.02 -4.00 5.90
CA LEU A 57 2.83 -4.37 6.65
C LEU A 57 3.10 -5.69 7.40
N SER A 58 2.69 -5.78 8.65
CA SER A 58 2.70 -7.02 9.44
C SER A 58 1.51 -7.03 10.39
N GLU A 59 1.38 -8.06 11.24
CA GLU A 59 0.24 -8.20 12.18
C GLU A 59 -0.01 -6.93 13.03
N GLY A 60 1.05 -6.28 13.52
CA GLY A 60 0.96 -5.02 14.29
C GLY A 60 0.72 -3.76 13.46
N GLY A 61 0.36 -3.89 12.18
CA GLY A 61 0.15 -2.77 11.27
C GLY A 61 1.38 -2.41 10.44
N TRP A 62 1.48 -1.13 10.07
CA TRP A 62 2.55 -0.60 9.22
C TRP A 62 3.80 -0.26 10.02
N TRP A 63 4.97 -0.55 9.45
CA TRP A 63 6.28 -0.30 10.07
C TRP A 63 7.24 0.35 9.10
N HIS A 64 8.08 1.26 9.59
CA HIS A 64 9.35 1.62 8.96
C HIS A 64 10.40 0.64 9.47
N VAL A 65 10.99 -0.13 8.56
CA VAL A 65 11.98 -1.16 8.91
C VAL A 65 13.29 -0.88 8.21
N THR A 66 14.39 -1.18 8.89
CA THR A 66 15.69 -1.38 8.26
C THR A 66 15.99 -2.87 8.25
N LYS A 67 16.22 -3.41 7.05
CA LYS A 67 16.43 -4.84 6.83
C LYS A 67 17.77 -5.10 6.19
N CYS A 68 18.42 -6.19 6.60
CA CYS A 68 19.53 -6.74 5.85
C CYS A 68 19.02 -7.30 4.51
N GLN A 69 19.70 -6.98 3.42
CA GLN A 69 19.33 -7.49 2.10
C GLN A 69 19.86 -8.91 1.85
N GLU A 70 20.85 -9.38 2.64
CA GLU A 70 21.36 -10.75 2.56
C GLU A 70 20.49 -11.74 3.35
N CYS A 71 20.31 -11.52 4.67
CA CYS A 71 19.64 -12.49 5.54
C CYS A 71 18.20 -12.11 5.93
N LEU A 72 17.71 -10.94 5.50
CA LEU A 72 16.35 -10.42 5.76
C LEU A 72 16.00 -10.18 7.24
N ALA A 73 16.98 -10.25 8.15
CA ALA A 73 16.83 -9.85 9.53
C ALA A 73 16.40 -8.37 9.63
N SER A 74 15.53 -8.07 10.59
CA SER A 74 15.13 -6.70 10.87
C SER A 74 16.14 -6.10 11.84
N VAL A 75 16.92 -5.11 11.40
CA VAL A 75 17.88 -4.40 12.25
C VAL A 75 17.16 -3.40 13.15
N SER A 76 16.10 -2.77 12.65
CA SER A 76 15.22 -1.90 13.44
C SER A 76 13.79 -1.90 12.90
N ARG A 77 12.83 -1.52 13.76
CA ARG A 77 11.40 -1.45 13.43
C ARG A 77 10.74 -0.31 14.20
N GLU A 78 10.26 0.69 13.48
CA GLU A 78 9.50 1.82 14.04
C GLU A 78 8.05 1.75 13.55
N PRO A 79 7.04 1.91 14.43
CA PRO A 79 5.64 1.99 14.00
C PRO A 79 5.43 3.11 12.98
N ALA A 80 4.75 2.82 11.88
CA ALA A 80 4.34 3.81 10.89
C ALA A 80 2.89 4.26 11.12
N GLY A 81 2.43 5.24 10.36
CA GLY A 81 1.04 5.73 10.45
C GLY A 81 0.01 4.63 10.17
N LEU A 82 -1.11 4.68 10.91
CA LEU A 82 -2.23 3.73 10.85
C LEU A 82 -2.69 3.37 9.43
N PHE A 83 -2.74 4.37 8.53
CA PHE A 83 -3.21 4.17 7.17
C PHE A 83 -2.11 3.77 6.18
N GLY A 84 -0.84 3.73 6.59
CA GLY A 84 0.26 3.35 5.72
C GLY A 84 0.32 4.15 4.41
N SER A 85 0.00 3.50 3.29
CA SER A 85 -0.07 4.11 1.95
C SER A 85 -1.49 4.53 1.53
N TYR A 86 -2.52 4.17 2.29
CA TYR A 86 -3.91 4.50 1.98
C TYR A 86 -4.18 5.99 2.20
N LYS A 87 -4.73 6.64 1.17
CA LYS A 87 -5.20 8.03 1.23
C LYS A 87 -6.73 8.02 1.15
N PRO A 88 -7.45 8.26 2.26
CA PRO A 88 -8.90 8.33 2.23
C PRO A 88 -9.36 9.52 1.37
N LEU A 89 -10.40 9.28 0.57
CA LEU A 89 -11.07 10.33 -0.19
C LEU A 89 -11.76 11.29 0.78
N GLY A 90 -11.52 12.60 0.63
CA GLY A 90 -12.22 13.64 1.40
C GLY A 90 -11.51 14.15 2.66
N LEU A 91 -10.33 13.64 3.03
CA LEU A 91 -9.51 14.24 4.08
C LEU A 91 -8.59 15.33 3.50
N THR A 92 -8.97 16.60 3.68
CA THR A 92 -8.16 17.78 3.32
C THR A 92 -7.27 18.29 4.47
N ALA A 93 -7.39 17.72 5.68
CA ALA A 93 -6.58 18.13 6.83
C ALA A 93 -5.24 17.35 6.89
N PRO A 94 -4.11 18.00 7.23
CA PRO A 94 -2.85 17.30 7.42
C PRO A 94 -2.97 16.31 8.60
N ILE A 95 -2.52 15.07 8.38
CA ILE A 95 -2.38 14.09 9.46
C ILE A 95 -1.31 14.63 10.42
N ARG A 96 -1.71 15.04 11.63
CA ARG A 96 -0.77 15.40 12.69
C ARG A 96 -0.09 14.12 13.18
N PHE A 97 1.17 13.95 12.82
CA PHE A 97 2.05 12.98 13.45
C PHE A 97 2.75 13.68 14.63
N GLY A 98 2.64 13.09 15.82
CA GLY A 98 3.40 13.52 16.99
C GLY A 98 2.69 13.21 18.31
N LYS A 99 3.28 12.30 19.09
CA LYS A 99 3.50 12.61 20.51
C LYS A 99 4.98 12.98 20.60
N GLU A 100 5.26 14.25 20.90
CA GLU A 100 6.54 14.65 21.46
C GLU A 100 6.71 13.92 22.81
N SER A 101 7.84 13.24 22.96
CA SER A 101 8.27 12.60 24.21
C SER A 101 8.76 13.68 25.18
N SER A 102 8.21 13.68 26.40
CA SER A 102 8.69 14.46 27.54
C SER A 102 9.87 13.78 28.24
#